data_AF-A0A8J5UJA7-F1
#
_entry.id   AF-A0A8J5UJA7-F1
#
_cell.length_a   1.000
_cell.length_b   1.000
_cell.length_c   1.000
_cell.angle_alpha   90.00
_cell.angle_beta   90.00
_cell.angle_gamma   90.00
#
_symmetry.space_group_name_H-M   'P 1'
#
loop_
_entity.id
_entity.type
_entity.pdbx_description
1 polymer ?
#
loop_
_entity_poly.entity_id
_entity_poly.type
_entity_poly.pdbx_seq_one_letter_code
_entity_poly.pdbx_strand_id
1 'polypeptide(L)'
;MSITAGSFIDLYGPPDLQASPTYSVDPTVVELREANKESFDVVVTSFFLDTASNIIEYIKAISYCLKKDGIWINFGPLLWHFEGDHNVTMGEGNVPIIRKGLELSRDDLIELIENLGFVFEKRESGIESSYCRDIKSLGCKSKVTLKTHTSFCIYLI
;
A
#
# COMPACT_ATOMS: atom_id res chain seq x y z
N MET A 1 15.89 3.75 16.52
CA MET A 1 15.09 3.48 15.30
C MET A 1 15.73 2.31 14.59
N SER A 2 14.97 1.28 14.27
CA SER A 2 15.38 0.14 13.44
C SER A 2 14.87 0.33 12.00
N ILE A 3 15.43 -0.42 11.06
CA ILE A 3 14.94 -0.56 9.69
C ILE A 3 15.01 -2.04 9.34
N THR A 4 13.93 -2.60 8.81
CA THR A 4 13.89 -3.97 8.29
C THR A 4 13.98 -3.92 6.77
N ALA A 5 14.91 -4.65 6.17
CA ALA A 5 15.08 -4.69 4.71
C ALA A 5 14.37 -5.91 4.13
N GLY A 6 13.42 -5.68 3.22
CA GLY A 6 12.62 -6.73 2.58
C GLY A 6 11.38 -6.16 1.89
N SER A 7 10.56 -7.04 1.31
CA SER A 7 9.23 -6.66 0.80
C SER A 7 8.25 -6.51 1.97
N PHE A 8 7.35 -5.52 1.91
CA PHE A 8 6.42 -5.24 3.01
C PHE A 8 5.56 -6.45 3.40
N ILE A 9 4.96 -7.13 2.42
CA ILE A 9 4.12 -8.31 2.67
C ILE A 9 4.95 -9.55 3.05
N ASP A 10 6.24 -9.59 2.71
CA ASP A 10 7.17 -10.65 3.12
C ASP A 10 7.55 -10.50 4.61
N LEU A 11 7.60 -9.27 5.12
CA LEU A 11 7.94 -8.96 6.51
C LEU A 11 6.73 -8.88 7.45
N TYR A 12 5.56 -8.51 6.91
CA TYR A 12 4.36 -8.15 7.70
C TYR A 12 3.05 -8.77 7.18
N GLY A 13 3.08 -9.61 6.15
CA GLY A 13 1.88 -10.23 5.59
C GLY A 13 1.37 -11.43 6.40
N PRO A 14 0.04 -11.70 6.38
CA PRO A 14 -0.53 -12.90 6.97
C PRO A 14 -0.13 -14.17 6.21
N PRO A 15 -0.18 -15.36 6.86
CA PRO A 15 0.27 -16.62 6.27
C PRO A 15 -0.56 -17.13 5.08
N ASP A 16 -1.71 -16.52 4.76
CA ASP A 16 -2.65 -16.97 3.72
C ASP A 16 -2.40 -16.36 2.33
N LEU A 17 -1.35 -15.56 2.14
CA LEU A 17 -1.01 -14.97 0.84
C LEU A 17 -0.34 -15.99 -0.10
N GLN A 18 -0.48 -15.77 -1.41
CA GLN A 18 0.14 -16.61 -2.42
C GLN A 18 1.65 -16.33 -2.53
N ALA A 19 2.45 -17.39 -2.68
CA ALA A 19 3.89 -17.29 -2.93
C ALA A 19 4.16 -16.45 -4.20
N SER A 20 5.02 -15.43 -4.06
CA SER A 20 5.33 -14.47 -5.11
C SER A 20 6.76 -13.91 -4.95
N PRO A 21 7.32 -13.20 -5.95
CA PRO A 21 8.62 -12.52 -5.80
C PRO A 21 8.68 -11.48 -4.66
N THR A 22 7.52 -11.14 -4.09
CA THR A 22 7.35 -10.19 -2.98
C THR A 22 6.81 -10.85 -1.71
N TYR A 23 6.55 -12.15 -1.69
CA TYR A 23 6.08 -12.92 -0.55
C TYR A 23 6.67 -14.34 -0.59
N SER A 24 7.68 -14.58 0.23
CA SER A 24 8.44 -15.84 0.31
C SER A 24 7.80 -16.83 1.30
N VAL A 25 8.23 -18.09 1.22
CA VAL A 25 7.87 -19.17 2.16
C VAL A 25 9.08 -19.71 2.91
N ASP A 26 10.17 -18.93 3.00
CA ASP A 26 11.35 -19.33 3.78
C ASP A 26 11.02 -19.36 5.29
N PRO A 27 11.43 -20.41 6.03
CA PRO A 27 11.13 -20.53 7.46
C PRO A 27 11.54 -19.32 8.29
N THR A 28 12.70 -18.72 8.02
CA THR A 28 13.21 -17.53 8.72
C THR A 28 12.26 -16.33 8.56
N VAL A 29 11.63 -16.22 7.40
CA VAL A 29 10.73 -15.12 7.04
C VAL A 29 9.29 -15.41 7.51
N VAL A 30 8.89 -16.69 7.58
CA VAL A 30 7.66 -17.11 8.29
C VAL A 30 7.75 -16.78 9.78
N GLU A 31 8.86 -17.14 10.44
CA GLU A 31 9.09 -16.80 11.86
C GLU A 31 9.08 -15.29 12.10
N LEU A 32 9.68 -14.50 11.21
CA LEU A 32 9.69 -13.04 11.29
C LEU A 32 8.29 -12.42 11.15
N ARG A 33 7.43 -12.94 10.25
CA ARG A 33 6.03 -12.49 10.11
C ARG A 33 5.21 -12.76 11.35
N GLU A 34 5.21 -14.00 11.86
CA GLU A 34 4.45 -14.34 13.08
C GLU A 34 4.96 -13.58 14.31
N ALA A 35 6.25 -13.21 14.37
CA ALA A 35 6.79 -12.32 15.40
C ALA A 35 6.34 -10.85 15.26
N ASN A 36 5.96 -10.40 14.05
CA ASN A 36 5.45 -9.06 13.78
C ASN A 36 3.92 -8.94 13.85
N LYS A 37 3.20 -10.06 14.02
CA LYS A 37 1.74 -10.12 14.14
C LYS A 37 1.25 -9.39 15.40
N GLU A 38 0.19 -8.58 15.26
CA GLU A 38 -0.37 -7.76 16.36
C GLU A 38 0.69 -7.01 17.20
N SER A 39 1.76 -6.50 16.55
CA SER A 39 2.92 -5.92 17.23
C SER A 39 2.96 -4.39 17.22
N PHE A 40 2.32 -3.75 16.22
CA PHE A 40 2.35 -2.29 16.06
C PHE A 40 1.06 -1.63 16.54
N ASP A 41 1.19 -0.60 17.38
CA ASP A 41 0.07 0.26 17.81
C ASP A 41 -0.35 1.22 16.68
N VAL A 42 0.59 1.59 15.81
CA VAL A 42 0.45 2.57 14.72
C VAL A 42 1.24 2.07 13.50
N VAL A 43 0.60 2.04 12.34
CA VAL A 43 1.26 1.93 11.02
C VAL A 43 1.07 3.23 10.26
N VAL A 44 2.12 3.70 9.58
CA VAL A 44 2.08 4.91 8.74
C VAL A 44 2.57 4.58 7.33
N THR A 45 1.70 4.75 6.33
CA THR A 45 2.04 4.60 4.90
C THR A 45 2.09 5.97 4.24
N SER A 46 3.18 6.30 3.53
CA SER A 46 3.31 7.59 2.85
C SER A 46 3.90 7.43 1.44
N PHE A 47 3.14 7.83 0.41
CA PHE A 47 3.44 7.58 -1.01
C PHE A 47 3.82 6.11 -1.27
N PHE A 48 2.96 5.18 -0.82
CA PHE A 48 3.31 3.76 -0.67
C PHE A 48 2.23 2.77 -1.16
N LEU A 49 0.94 3.01 -0.92
CA LEU A 49 -0.11 2.06 -1.32
C LEU A 49 -0.16 1.82 -2.83
N ASP A 50 0.15 2.86 -3.60
CA ASP A 50 0.22 2.84 -5.05
C ASP A 50 1.48 2.14 -5.60
N THR A 51 2.41 1.70 -4.74
CA THR A 51 3.52 0.81 -5.13
C THR A 51 3.15 -0.68 -5.11
N ALA A 52 1.92 -1.03 -4.70
CA ALA A 52 1.45 -2.41 -4.69
C ALA A 52 1.07 -2.91 -6.09
N SER A 53 1.49 -4.14 -6.44
CA SER A 53 0.89 -4.89 -7.55
C SER A 53 -0.44 -5.56 -7.16
N ASN A 54 -0.65 -5.76 -5.85
CA ASN A 54 -1.91 -6.19 -5.28
C ASN A 54 -2.16 -5.42 -3.97
N ILE A 55 -3.04 -4.41 -4.04
CA ILE A 55 -3.37 -3.57 -2.88
C ILE A 55 -4.06 -4.36 -1.74
N ILE A 56 -4.74 -5.47 -2.06
CA ILE A 56 -5.42 -6.31 -1.06
C ILE A 56 -4.38 -6.99 -0.15
N GLU A 57 -3.24 -7.42 -0.69
CA GLU A 57 -2.13 -7.99 0.08
C GLU A 57 -1.51 -6.96 1.03
N TYR A 58 -1.39 -5.70 0.59
CA TYR A 58 -0.90 -4.60 1.44
C TYR A 58 -1.88 -4.31 2.59
N ILE A 59 -3.19 -4.19 2.32
CA ILE A 59 -4.18 -3.93 3.38
C ILE A 59 -4.24 -5.11 4.36
N LYS A 60 -4.17 -6.36 3.87
CA LYS A 60 -4.04 -7.56 4.70
C LYS A 60 -2.80 -7.54 5.61
N ALA A 61 -1.64 -7.16 5.08
CA ALA A 61 -0.41 -7.05 5.86
C ALA A 61 -0.47 -5.96 6.94
N ILE A 62 -1.05 -4.80 6.61
CA ILE A 62 -1.30 -3.71 7.58
C ILE A 62 -2.22 -4.22 8.70
N SER A 63 -3.32 -4.89 8.35
CA SER A 63 -4.27 -5.47 9.32
C SER A 63 -3.63 -6.54 10.23
N TYR A 64 -2.76 -7.39 9.69
CA TYR A 64 -2.12 -8.48 10.42
C TYR A 64 -1.04 -8.02 11.40
N CYS A 65 -0.27 -6.97 11.05
CA CYS A 65 0.77 -6.43 11.93
C CYS A 65 0.25 -5.39 12.95
N LEU A 66 -0.91 -4.79 12.69
CA LEU A 66 -1.65 -3.96 13.66
C LEU A 66 -2.09 -4.76 14.88
N LYS A 67 -1.97 -4.15 16.05
CA LYS A 67 -2.70 -4.56 17.25
C LYS A 67 -4.21 -4.38 17.04
N LYS A 68 -5.00 -5.12 17.84
CA LYS A 68 -6.41 -4.79 18.06
C LYS A 68 -6.53 -3.35 18.57
N ASP A 69 -7.52 -2.64 18.07
CA ASP A 69 -7.73 -1.19 18.31
C ASP A 69 -6.52 -0.31 17.89
N GLY A 70 -5.66 -0.82 17.00
CA GLY A 70 -4.51 -0.12 16.42
C GLY A 70 -4.85 0.79 15.24
N ILE A 71 -3.87 1.60 14.87
CA ILE A 71 -4.02 2.84 14.08
C ILE A 71 -3.35 2.70 12.69
N TRP A 72 -3.97 3.22 11.62
CA TRP A 72 -3.36 3.21 10.27
C TRP A 72 -3.45 4.57 9.52
N ILE A 73 -2.41 5.39 9.65
CA ILE A 73 -2.34 6.67 8.94
C ILE A 73 -1.78 6.45 7.53
N ASN A 74 -2.52 6.87 6.49
CA ASN A 74 -2.08 6.83 5.10
C ASN A 74 -2.14 8.19 4.40
N PHE A 75 -1.02 8.61 3.81
CA PHE A 75 -0.89 9.85 3.02
C PHE A 75 -0.30 9.58 1.63
N GLY A 76 -1.04 9.84 0.55
CA GLY A 76 -0.47 9.72 -0.80
C GLY A 76 -1.45 10.06 -1.92
N PRO A 77 -0.97 10.00 -3.19
CA PRO A 77 -1.81 9.85 -4.36
C PRO A 77 -2.26 8.39 -4.51
N LEU A 78 -2.94 8.09 -5.62
CA LEU A 78 -3.16 6.72 -6.12
C LEU A 78 -2.60 6.66 -7.55
N LEU A 79 -1.27 6.78 -7.69
CA LEU A 79 -0.57 6.72 -8.98
C LEU A 79 0.03 5.32 -9.15
N TRP A 80 -0.84 4.37 -9.49
CA TRP A 80 -0.55 2.94 -9.49
C TRP A 80 0.71 2.59 -10.30
N HIS A 81 1.75 2.12 -9.62
CA HIS A 81 3.11 1.97 -10.17
C HIS A 81 3.20 0.99 -11.33
N PHE A 82 2.29 0.02 -11.40
CA PHE A 82 2.21 -0.98 -12.47
C PHE A 82 1.12 -0.67 -13.52
N GLU A 83 0.49 0.50 -13.48
CA GLU A 83 -0.43 0.92 -14.53
C GLU A 83 0.30 0.93 -15.89
N GLY A 84 -0.22 0.15 -16.84
CA GLY A 84 0.43 -0.02 -18.14
C GLY A 84 1.63 -0.97 -18.15
N ASP A 85 1.99 -1.66 -17.06
CA ASP A 85 2.97 -2.74 -17.11
C ASP A 85 2.39 -3.93 -17.91
N HIS A 86 3.03 -4.30 -19.02
CA HIS A 86 2.64 -5.45 -19.86
C HIS A 86 3.53 -6.68 -19.63
N ASN A 87 4.48 -6.62 -18.71
CA ASN A 87 5.35 -7.74 -18.39
C ASN A 87 4.57 -8.83 -17.63
N VAL A 88 4.82 -10.08 -17.98
CA VAL A 88 4.30 -11.27 -17.28
C VAL A 88 5.50 -12.07 -16.79
N THR A 89 5.58 -12.30 -15.48
CA THR A 89 6.61 -13.16 -14.88
C THR A 89 6.01 -14.54 -14.65
N MET A 90 6.74 -15.62 -14.92
CA MET A 90 6.25 -16.96 -14.57
C MET A 90 6.56 -17.24 -13.10
N GLY A 91 5.52 -17.51 -12.31
CA GLY A 91 5.63 -18.01 -10.94
C GLY A 91 5.82 -19.52 -10.89
N GLU A 92 5.75 -20.08 -9.68
CA GLU A 92 5.76 -21.53 -9.49
C GLU A 92 4.61 -22.20 -10.25
N GLY A 93 4.83 -23.44 -10.73
CA GLY A 93 3.85 -24.17 -11.53
C GLY A 93 3.54 -23.58 -12.91
N ASN A 94 4.35 -22.64 -13.41
CA ASN A 94 4.10 -21.87 -14.64
C ASN A 94 2.84 -20.99 -14.58
N VAL A 95 2.40 -20.57 -13.39
CA VAL A 95 1.30 -19.61 -13.24
C VAL A 95 1.78 -18.22 -13.66
N PRO A 96 1.10 -17.52 -14.59
CA PRO A 96 1.50 -16.18 -15.02
C PRO A 96 1.19 -15.14 -13.93
N ILE A 97 2.24 -14.53 -13.37
CA ILE A 97 2.15 -13.39 -12.46
C ILE A 97 2.06 -12.11 -13.30
N ILE A 98 0.90 -11.46 -13.22
CA ILE A 98 0.60 -10.16 -13.82
C ILE A 98 0.63 -9.12 -12.70
N ARG A 99 1.33 -8.00 -12.88
CA ARG A 99 1.51 -6.97 -11.84
C ARG A 99 0.47 -5.85 -11.84
N LYS A 100 -0.38 -5.85 -12.86
CA LYS A 100 -1.42 -4.86 -13.13
C LYS A 100 -2.82 -5.49 -13.07
N GLY A 101 -3.86 -4.67 -13.10
CA GLY A 101 -5.27 -5.08 -13.10
C GLY A 101 -5.98 -4.89 -11.77
N LEU A 102 -5.32 -4.25 -10.79
CA LEU A 102 -5.86 -3.89 -9.48
C LEU A 102 -5.69 -2.38 -9.20
N GLU A 103 -5.69 -1.58 -10.26
CA GLU A 103 -5.68 -0.11 -10.24
C GLU A 103 -7.03 0.44 -9.77
N LEU A 104 -7.39 0.19 -8.51
CA LEU A 104 -8.69 0.56 -7.95
C LEU A 104 -8.94 2.07 -8.05
N SER A 105 -10.20 2.46 -8.25
CA SER A 105 -10.57 3.86 -8.01
C SER A 105 -10.53 4.14 -6.51
N ARG A 106 -10.43 5.43 -6.19
CA ARG A 106 -10.38 5.91 -4.80
C ARG A 106 -11.61 5.46 -3.98
N ASP A 107 -12.80 5.40 -4.59
CA ASP A 107 -14.03 5.00 -3.90
C ASP A 107 -14.11 3.47 -3.70
N ASP A 108 -13.69 2.67 -4.69
CA ASP A 108 -13.58 1.20 -4.54
C ASP A 108 -12.55 0.83 -3.45
N LEU A 109 -11.46 1.61 -3.32
CA LEU A 109 -10.45 1.41 -2.28
C LEU A 109 -11.01 1.72 -0.88
N ILE A 110 -11.90 2.71 -0.73
CA ILE A 110 -12.61 2.94 0.54
C ILE A 110 -13.52 1.74 0.87
N GLU A 111 -14.32 1.30 -0.09
CA GLU A 111 -15.26 0.18 0.11
C GLU A 111 -14.50 -1.12 0.43
N LEU A 112 -13.36 -1.37 -0.20
CA LEU A 112 -12.47 -2.49 0.12
C LEU A 112 -11.94 -2.41 1.56
N ILE A 113 -11.53 -1.23 2.02
CA ILE A 113 -10.98 -1.04 3.38
C ILE A 113 -12.07 -1.22 4.44
N GLU A 114 -13.29 -0.71 4.21
CA GLU A 114 -14.47 -0.95 5.06
C GLU A 114 -14.85 -2.44 5.08
N ASN A 115 -14.89 -3.11 3.93
CA ASN A 115 -15.17 -4.55 3.83
C ASN A 115 -14.08 -5.46 4.43
N LEU A 116 -12.84 -4.98 4.55
CA LEU A 116 -11.75 -5.66 5.25
C LEU A 116 -11.75 -5.37 6.78
N GLY A 117 -12.75 -4.65 7.29
CA GLY A 117 -13.00 -4.49 8.73
C GLY A 117 -12.41 -3.24 9.39
N PHE A 118 -11.84 -2.31 8.61
CA PHE A 118 -11.38 -1.03 9.14
C PHE A 118 -12.54 -0.03 9.28
N VAL A 119 -12.46 0.86 10.27
CA VAL A 119 -13.44 1.93 10.51
C VAL A 119 -12.79 3.30 10.27
N PHE A 120 -13.41 4.12 9.41
CA PHE A 120 -12.89 5.43 9.03
C PHE A 120 -13.20 6.53 10.05
N GLU A 121 -12.34 6.68 11.06
CA GLU A 121 -12.38 7.79 12.02
C GLU A 121 -12.22 9.18 11.36
N LYS A 122 -11.36 9.30 10.34
CA LYS A 122 -11.19 10.54 9.58
C LYS A 122 -10.89 10.27 8.10
N ARG A 123 -11.33 11.19 7.22
CA ARG A 123 -11.01 11.21 5.78
C ARG A 123 -10.84 12.65 5.31
N GLU A 124 -9.77 12.94 4.57
CA GLU A 124 -9.55 14.21 3.88
C GLU A 124 -9.13 13.95 2.42
N SER A 125 -9.31 14.94 1.54
CA SER A 125 -9.04 14.77 0.10
C SER A 125 -8.71 16.12 -0.55
N GLY A 126 -7.95 16.09 -1.65
CA GLY A 126 -7.50 17.29 -2.35
C GLY A 126 -6.40 18.08 -1.62
N ILE A 127 -5.67 17.45 -0.71
CA ILE A 127 -4.50 18.05 -0.05
C ILE A 127 -3.38 18.22 -1.09
N GLU A 128 -2.98 19.46 -1.41
CA GLU A 128 -1.83 19.67 -2.30
C GLU A 128 -0.54 19.22 -1.60
N SER A 129 0.25 18.40 -2.28
CA SER A 129 1.59 18.01 -1.86
C SER A 129 2.51 17.88 -3.08
N SER A 130 3.80 17.63 -2.85
CA SER A 130 4.78 17.50 -3.92
C SER A 130 5.86 16.49 -3.57
N TYR A 131 6.15 15.59 -4.49
CA TYR A 131 7.23 14.63 -4.39
C TYR A 131 8.41 15.10 -5.26
N CYS A 132 9.60 15.25 -4.68
CA CYS A 132 10.86 15.64 -5.36
C CYS A 132 10.76 16.84 -6.35
N ARG A 133 9.88 17.82 -6.08
CA ARG A 133 9.61 18.97 -6.99
C ARG A 133 10.81 19.93 -7.08
N ASP A 134 11.36 20.11 -8.29
CA ASP A 134 12.28 21.22 -8.57
C ASP A 134 11.53 22.56 -8.65
N ILE A 135 11.93 23.51 -7.80
CA ILE A 135 11.41 24.87 -7.72
C ILE A 135 11.70 25.68 -9.01
N LYS A 136 12.74 25.30 -9.78
CA LYS A 136 13.11 25.96 -11.04
C LYS A 136 12.35 25.43 -12.26
N SER A 137 11.64 24.30 -12.12
CA SER A 137 10.85 23.70 -13.20
C SER A 137 9.75 24.64 -13.68
N LEU A 138 9.47 24.63 -14.99
CA LEU A 138 8.40 25.44 -15.59
C LEU A 138 7.02 25.14 -15.00
N GLY A 139 6.79 23.89 -14.56
CA GLY A 139 5.55 23.48 -13.87
C GLY A 139 5.38 24.09 -12.47
N CYS A 140 6.42 24.67 -11.87
CA CYS A 140 6.36 25.22 -10.51
C CYS A 140 5.74 26.64 -10.43
N LYS A 141 5.56 27.33 -11.56
CA LYS A 141 5.17 28.76 -11.57
C LYS A 141 3.66 29.05 -11.46
N SER A 142 2.84 28.02 -11.28
CA SER A 142 1.39 28.17 -11.19
C SER A 142 0.84 27.37 -10.02
N LYS A 143 -0.03 28.01 -9.23
CA LYS A 143 -1.06 27.30 -8.45
C LYS A 143 -2.05 26.68 -9.44
N VAL A 144 -1.63 25.63 -10.13
CA VAL A 144 -2.56 24.82 -10.91
C VAL A 144 -3.35 24.04 -9.89
N THR A 145 -4.59 24.46 -9.63
CA THR A 145 -5.57 23.63 -8.94
C THR A 145 -5.96 22.49 -9.90
N LEU A 146 -5.04 21.54 -10.09
CA LEU A 146 -5.30 20.28 -10.77
C LEU A 146 -6.33 19.54 -9.93
N LYS A 147 -7.61 19.70 -10.29
CA LYS A 147 -8.69 18.82 -9.84
C LYS A 147 -8.57 17.47 -10.57
N THR A 148 -7.46 16.77 -10.34
CA THR A 148 -7.45 15.31 -10.42
C THR A 148 -8.49 14.83 -9.40
N HIS A 149 -9.56 14.20 -9.87
CA HIS A 149 -10.73 13.88 -9.03
C HIS A 149 -10.47 12.80 -7.95
N THR A 150 -9.23 12.32 -7.89
CA THR A 150 -8.76 11.14 -7.14
C THR A 150 -7.44 11.47 -6.43
N SER A 151 -7.53 12.17 -5.31
CA SER A 151 -6.42 12.36 -4.37
C SER A 151 -6.97 12.35 -2.94
N PHE A 152 -7.09 11.17 -2.33
CA PHE A 152 -7.61 11.02 -0.97
C PHE A 152 -6.44 10.74 -0.02
N CYS A 153 -6.46 11.35 1.16
CA CYS A 153 -5.56 11.01 2.26
C CYS A 153 -6.37 10.24 3.30
N ILE A 154 -6.03 8.96 3.49
CA ILE A 154 -6.70 8.09 4.47
C ILE A 154 -6.01 8.28 5.83
N TYR A 155 -6.35 9.38 6.52
CA TYR A 155 -6.06 9.49 7.94
C TYR A 155 -7.02 8.59 8.74
N LEU A 156 -6.82 7.26 8.77
CA LEU A 156 -7.38 6.53 9.93
C LEU A 156 -6.59 7.05 11.15
N ILE A 157 -7.32 7.40 12.21
CA ILE A 157 -6.75 7.91 13.47
C ILE A 157 -5.97 6.80 14.17
#